data_AF-A0A4Q3W8H5-F1
#
_entry.id   AF-A0A4Q3W8H5-F1
#
_cell.length_a   1.000
_cell.length_b   1.000
_cell.length_c   1.000
_cell.angle_alpha   90.00
_cell.angle_beta   90.00
_cell.angle_gamma   90.00
#
_symmetry.space_group_name_H-M   'P 1'
#
loop_
_entity.id
_entity.type
_entity.pdbx_description
1 polymer ?
#
loop_
_entity_poly.entity_id
_entity_poly.type
_entity_poly.pdbx_seq_one_letter_code
_entity_poly.pdbx_strand_id
1 'polypeptide(L)'
;MVSVICSALLYIATLSGQLNLNYNRHEAMYIHNQSLVNFALANQETHEEMPDDEDLGIKGTYESRPYGLLTVLLARSVIPGDTVASAHFIGASTAGKTALYVSNFTKPLSYSGTLKVHGGCLLPFPQIFPAYIANQPNKIIMSGTTGISGRVLPGINPLFELAFRASGQKTLLQDIGKYKDSI
;
A
#
# COMPACT_ATOMS: atom_id res chain seq x y z
N MET A 1 15.32 56.81 11.05
CA MET A 1 14.50 56.01 10.10
C MET A 1 15.31 54.92 9.39
N VAL A 2 16.46 55.23 8.78
CA VAL A 2 17.27 54.23 8.03
C VAL A 2 17.68 53.02 8.88
N SER A 3 18.08 53.24 10.14
CA SER A 3 18.45 52.14 11.06
C SER A 3 17.28 51.19 11.38
N VAL A 4 16.06 51.71 11.51
CA VAL A 4 14.84 50.90 11.79
C VAL A 4 14.48 50.02 10.59
N ILE A 5 14.62 50.57 9.38
CA ILE A 5 14.37 49.83 8.13
C ILE A 5 15.45 48.76 7.94
N CYS A 6 16.71 49.07 8.24
CA CYS A 6 17.82 48.12 8.14
C CYS A 6 17.69 46.98 9.16
N SER A 7 17.29 47.26 10.42
CA SER A 7 17.01 46.22 11.41
C SER A 7 15.81 45.36 11.04
N ALA A 8 14.75 45.93 10.44
CA ALA A 8 13.60 45.18 9.98
C ALA A 8 13.97 44.25 8.80
N LEU A 9 14.80 44.72 7.86
CA LEU A 9 15.30 43.90 6.75
C LEU A 9 16.19 42.75 7.23
N LEU A 10 17.10 43.01 8.19
CA LEU A 10 17.90 41.96 8.81
C LEU A 10 17.03 40.93 9.52
N TYR A 11 16.01 41.38 10.26
CA TYR A 11 15.06 40.49 10.91
C TYR A 11 14.33 39.60 9.90
N ILE A 12 13.78 40.18 8.83
CA ILE A 12 13.09 39.44 7.77
C ILE A 12 14.03 38.43 7.09
N ALA A 13 15.29 38.81 6.83
CA ALA A 13 16.28 37.90 6.26
C ALA A 13 16.60 36.71 7.19
N THR A 14 16.78 36.98 8.49
CA THR A 14 17.01 35.91 9.47
C THR A 14 15.81 34.99 9.64
N LEU A 15 14.60 35.55 9.67
CA LEU A 15 13.35 34.78 9.76
C LEU A 15 13.16 33.89 8.53
N SER A 16 13.42 34.43 7.34
CA SER A 16 13.32 33.68 6.09
C SER A 16 14.33 32.53 6.04
N GLY A 17 15.55 32.74 6.56
CA GLY A 17 16.54 31.69 6.72
C GLY A 17 16.08 30.59 7.68
N GLN A 18 15.52 30.95 8.82
CA GLN A 18 14.99 29.97 9.79
C GLN A 18 13.80 29.17 9.24
N LEU A 19 12.89 29.83 8.52
CA LEU A 19 11.76 29.18 7.87
C LEU A 19 12.23 28.18 6.82
N ASN A 20 13.17 28.58 5.96
CA ASN A 20 13.73 27.70 4.95
C ASN A 20 14.39 26.46 5.57
N LEU A 21 15.16 26.65 6.65
CA LEU A 21 15.79 25.55 7.37
C LEU A 21 14.75 24.61 8.01
N ASN A 22 13.63 25.13 8.50
CA ASN A 22 12.53 24.33 9.02
C ASN A 22 11.90 23.48 7.91
N TYR A 23 11.55 24.09 6.76
CA TYR A 23 10.98 23.36 5.63
C TYR A 23 11.90 22.24 5.13
N ASN A 24 13.20 22.52 5.01
CA ASN A 24 14.17 21.52 4.58
C ASN A 24 14.26 20.34 5.55
N ARG A 25 14.17 20.60 6.87
CA ARG A 25 14.17 19.53 7.89
C ARG A 25 12.90 18.68 7.79
N HIS A 26 11.75 19.31 7.57
CA HIS A 26 10.49 18.59 7.43
C HIS A 26 10.48 17.70 6.19
N GLU A 27 10.93 18.25 5.05
CA GLU A 27 11.09 17.50 3.81
C GLU A 27 12.05 16.32 3.97
N ALA A 28 13.20 16.53 4.62
CA ALA A 28 14.16 15.46 4.91
C ALA A 28 13.52 14.34 5.75
N MET A 29 12.69 14.67 6.76
CA MET A 29 11.98 13.65 7.55
C MET A 29 10.99 12.83 6.72
N TYR A 30 10.27 13.46 5.78
CA TYR A 30 9.37 12.74 4.88
C TYR A 30 10.13 11.81 3.92
N ILE A 31 11.22 12.29 3.34
CA ILE A 31 12.07 11.49 2.45
C ILE A 31 12.67 10.31 3.21
N HIS A 32 13.13 10.55 4.44
CA HIS A 32 13.64 9.50 5.32
C HIS A 32 12.56 8.48 5.65
N ASN A 33 11.34 8.92 5.97
CA ASN A 33 10.21 8.03 6.27
C ASN A 33 9.86 7.14 5.06
N GLN A 34 9.85 7.71 3.85
CA GLN A 34 9.59 6.95 2.63
C GLN A 34 10.71 5.95 2.32
N SER A 35 11.97 6.34 2.55
CA SER A 35 13.13 5.47 2.41
C SER A 35 13.07 4.29 3.40
N LEU A 36 12.65 4.56 4.63
CA LEU A 36 12.44 3.54 5.67
C LEU A 36 11.36 2.53 5.27
N VAL A 37 10.26 2.98 4.65
CA VAL A 37 9.23 2.09 4.10
C VAL A 37 9.80 1.18 3.02
N ASN A 38 10.58 1.74 2.08
CA ASN A 38 11.20 0.96 1.02
C ASN A 38 12.21 -0.06 1.56
N PHE A 39 13.00 0.33 2.57
CA PHE A 39 13.93 -0.55 3.26
C PHE A 39 13.20 -1.72 3.94
N ALA A 40 12.12 -1.43 4.68
CA ALA A 40 11.31 -2.45 5.33
C ALA A 40 10.62 -3.40 4.33
N LEU A 41 10.22 -2.90 3.16
CA LEU A 41 9.67 -3.74 2.08
C LEU A 41 10.72 -4.65 1.42
N ALA A 42 12.00 -4.26 1.43
CA ALA A 42 13.09 -5.05 0.89
C ALA A 42 13.57 -6.13 1.88
N ASN A 43 13.58 -5.82 3.19
CA ASN A 43 14.12 -6.68 4.25
C ASN A 43 13.04 -7.43 5.04
N GLN A 44 12.05 -8.00 4.34
CA GLN A 44 10.82 -8.59 4.94
C GLN A 44 11.06 -9.65 6.04
N GLU A 45 12.28 -10.18 6.18
CA GLU A 45 12.62 -11.24 7.13
C GLU A 45 13.51 -10.80 8.31
N THR A 46 14.11 -9.60 8.28
CA THR A 46 15.04 -9.14 9.32
C THR A 46 14.57 -7.82 9.92
N HIS A 47 14.34 -7.79 11.24
CA HIS A 47 14.22 -6.54 11.98
C HIS A 47 15.63 -5.94 12.13
N GLU A 48 16.18 -5.42 11.03
CA GLU A 48 17.37 -4.60 11.09
C GLU A 48 16.94 -3.15 11.20
N GLU A 49 17.38 -2.47 12.25
CA GLU A 49 17.25 -1.02 12.35
C GLU A 49 17.99 -0.40 11.15
N MET A 50 17.31 0.43 10.37
CA MET A 50 17.95 1.20 9.31
C MET A 50 19.05 2.06 9.96
N PRO A 51 20.27 2.11 9.41
CA PRO A 51 21.34 2.92 10.00
C PRO A 51 20.88 4.38 10.13
N ASP A 52 21.05 4.93 11.33
CA ASP A 52 20.72 6.31 11.66
C ASP A 52 21.46 7.27 10.70
N ASP A 53 20.76 8.30 10.23
CA ASP A 53 21.39 9.39 9.49
C ASP A 53 22.09 10.32 10.50
N GLU A 54 23.36 10.00 10.80
CA GLU A 54 24.18 10.73 11.79
C GLU A 54 24.35 12.21 11.45
N ASP A 55 24.27 12.59 10.18
CA ASP A 55 24.45 13.99 9.72
C ASP A 55 23.24 14.86 10.06
N LEU A 56 22.04 14.29 10.05
CA LEU A 56 20.78 15.02 10.30
C LEU A 56 20.15 14.70 11.67
N GLY A 57 20.65 13.68 12.39
CA GLY A 57 20.14 13.25 13.68
C GLY A 57 18.73 12.65 13.61
N ILE A 58 18.34 12.14 12.44
CA ILE A 58 17.03 11.54 12.18
C ILE A 58 17.11 10.06 12.52
N LYS A 59 16.24 9.61 13.43
CA LYS A 59 16.14 8.20 13.82
C LYS A 59 14.96 7.53 13.16
N GLY A 60 15.19 6.42 12.47
CA GLY A 60 14.16 5.63 11.79
C GLY A 60 13.80 4.38 12.57
N THR A 61 12.51 4.17 12.85
CA THR A 61 12.03 2.90 13.43
C THR A 61 10.84 2.39 12.63
N TYR A 62 10.81 1.10 12.32
CA TYR A 62 9.68 0.47 11.66
C TYR A 62 9.20 -0.77 12.41
N GLU A 63 7.90 -1.03 12.34
CA GLU A 63 7.26 -2.18 12.97
C GLU A 63 6.23 -2.78 12.01
N SER A 64 6.22 -4.12 11.92
CA SER A 64 5.24 -4.89 11.16
C SER A 64 4.21 -5.46 12.12
N ARG A 65 2.92 -5.13 11.93
CA ARG A 65 1.82 -5.69 12.73
C ARG A 65 0.79 -6.38 11.85
N PRO A 66 0.29 -7.57 12.26
CA PRO A 66 -0.85 -8.18 11.59
C PRO A 66 -2.12 -7.36 11.84
N TYR A 67 -2.91 -7.14 10.79
CA TYR A 67 -4.23 -6.50 10.84
C TYR A 67 -5.23 -7.34 10.04
N GLY A 68 -5.88 -8.29 10.73
CA GLY A 68 -6.78 -9.24 10.09
C GLY A 68 -6.04 -10.13 9.09
N LEU A 69 -6.29 -9.93 7.79
CA LEU A 69 -5.70 -10.70 6.68
C LEU A 69 -4.52 -9.99 6.00
N LEU A 70 -4.24 -8.75 6.40
CA LEU A 70 -3.20 -7.92 5.83
C LEU A 70 -2.15 -7.62 6.90
N THR A 71 -0.92 -7.37 6.47
CA THR A 71 0.13 -6.86 7.35
C THR A 71 0.20 -5.35 7.19
N VAL A 72 0.28 -4.62 8.30
CA VAL A 72 0.48 -3.17 8.31
C VAL A 72 1.92 -2.88 8.71
N LEU A 73 2.61 -2.11 7.87
CA LEU A 73 3.89 -1.49 8.19
C LEU A 73 3.65 -0.14 8.85
N LEU A 74 4.25 0.07 10.02
CA LEU A 74 4.30 1.35 10.71
C LEU A 74 5.72 1.88 10.61
N ALA A 75 5.92 3.02 9.96
CA ALA A 75 7.23 3.65 9.81
C ALA A 75 7.25 4.99 10.55
N ARG A 76 8.28 5.24 11.34
CA ARG A 76 8.45 6.45 12.15
C ARG A 76 9.83 7.05 11.95
N SER A 77 9.88 8.35 11.66
CA SER A 77 11.09 9.16 11.63
C SER A 77 11.01 10.18 12.75
N VAL A 78 12.02 10.24 13.61
CA VAL A 78 12.03 11.10 14.81
C VAL A 78 13.24 12.03 14.80
N ILE A 79 12.98 13.32 15.06
CA ILE A 79 13.97 14.35 15.38
C ILE A 79 13.61 14.91 16.78
N PRO A 80 14.58 15.43 17.57
CA PRO A 80 14.25 16.13 18.81
C PRO A 80 13.23 17.27 18.59
N GLY A 81 11.98 17.06 19.03
CA GLY A 81 10.89 18.03 18.94
C GLY A 81 9.88 17.79 17.81
N ASP A 82 10.10 16.80 16.92
CA ASP A 82 9.14 16.48 15.85
C ASP A 82 9.17 14.98 15.47
N THR A 83 8.06 14.46 14.95
CA THR A 83 7.92 13.05 14.57
C THR A 83 6.99 12.89 13.38
N VAL A 84 7.49 12.25 12.33
CA VAL A 84 6.70 11.87 11.16
C VAL A 84 6.40 10.38 11.23
N ALA A 85 5.12 10.01 11.18
CA ALA A 85 4.67 8.62 11.21
C ALA A 85 3.80 8.29 10.00
N SER A 86 3.98 7.10 9.42
CA SER A 86 3.16 6.60 8.33
C SER A 86 2.77 5.13 8.53
N ALA A 87 1.64 4.74 7.94
CA ALA A 87 1.10 3.39 8.01
C ALA A 87 0.74 2.89 6.61
N HIS A 88 1.23 1.71 6.24
CA HIS A 88 1.07 1.13 4.90
C HIS A 88 0.60 -0.32 4.98
N PHE A 89 -0.32 -0.72 4.10
CA PHE A 89 -0.66 -2.14 3.95
C PHE A 89 0.37 -2.82 3.06
N ILE A 90 0.99 -3.89 3.56
CA ILE A 90 1.93 -4.72 2.81
C ILE A 90 1.19 -5.91 2.24
N GLY A 91 1.41 -6.18 0.96
CA GLY A 91 0.96 -7.38 0.28
C GLY A 91 1.97 -7.82 -0.78
N ALA A 92 2.04 -9.12 -1.03
CA ALA A 92 2.83 -9.65 -2.13
C ALA A 92 2.08 -9.45 -3.46
N SER A 93 2.74 -8.85 -4.44
CA SER A 93 2.26 -8.92 -5.83
C SER A 93 2.57 -10.32 -6.35
N THR A 94 1.59 -11.23 -6.27
CA THR A 94 1.75 -12.55 -6.87
C THR A 94 1.71 -12.39 -8.39
N ALA A 95 2.82 -12.71 -9.07
CA ALA A 95 2.88 -12.88 -10.53
C ALA A 95 2.06 -14.10 -11.03
N GLY A 96 1.04 -14.51 -10.27
CA GLY A 96 0.13 -15.61 -10.52
C GLY A 96 -0.92 -15.19 -11.54
N LYS A 97 -0.70 -15.67 -12.77
CA LYS A 97 -1.35 -15.32 -14.03
C LYS A 97 -2.85 -15.66 -14.13
N THR A 98 -3.58 -15.91 -13.05
CA THR A 98 -5.00 -16.26 -13.12
C THR A 98 -5.86 -15.15 -12.52
N ALA A 99 -6.46 -14.34 -13.39
CA ALA A 99 -7.34 -13.23 -13.01
C ALA A 99 -8.78 -13.70 -12.73
N LEU A 100 -9.21 -14.79 -13.36
CA LEU A 100 -10.57 -15.33 -13.22
C LEU A 100 -10.54 -16.85 -13.11
N TYR A 101 -11.08 -17.39 -12.02
CA TYR A 101 -11.35 -18.81 -11.88
C TYR A 101 -12.84 -19.00 -11.61
N VAL A 102 -13.53 -19.70 -12.50
CA VAL A 102 -14.92 -20.08 -12.29
C VAL A 102 -15.00 -21.60 -12.22
N SER A 103 -15.37 -22.14 -11.07
CA SER A 103 -15.51 -23.59 -10.87
C SER A 103 -16.48 -24.25 -11.85
N ASN A 104 -16.12 -25.44 -12.33
CA ASN A 104 -16.93 -26.23 -13.26
C ASN A 104 -18.06 -27.00 -12.56
N PHE A 105 -18.95 -26.26 -11.88
CA PHE A 105 -20.12 -26.82 -11.20
C PHE A 105 -21.43 -26.55 -11.93
N THR A 106 -21.49 -25.56 -12.82
CA THR A 106 -22.76 -25.09 -13.37
C THR A 106 -22.63 -24.55 -14.79
N LYS A 107 -23.82 -24.45 -15.40
CA LYS A 107 -24.24 -23.84 -16.66
C LYS A 107 -23.23 -22.89 -17.35
N PRO A 108 -23.24 -22.83 -18.69
CA PRO A 108 -22.40 -21.92 -19.44
C PRO A 108 -22.48 -20.48 -18.91
N LEU A 109 -21.32 -19.83 -18.74
CA LEU A 109 -21.25 -18.44 -18.32
C LEU A 109 -21.78 -17.55 -19.43
N SER A 110 -22.59 -16.57 -19.05
CA SER A 110 -22.98 -15.46 -19.89
C SER A 110 -22.41 -14.15 -19.37
N TYR A 111 -21.94 -13.26 -20.24
CA TYR A 111 -21.50 -11.91 -19.85
C TYR A 111 -22.45 -10.84 -20.37
N SER A 112 -22.51 -9.73 -19.65
CA SER A 112 -23.30 -8.56 -20.02
C SER A 112 -22.47 -7.28 -19.95
N GLY A 113 -22.68 -6.36 -20.91
CA GLY A 113 -21.93 -5.12 -21.04
C GLY A 113 -20.59 -5.27 -21.79
N THR A 114 -19.67 -4.34 -21.51
CA THR A 114 -18.28 -4.40 -22.02
C THR A 114 -17.35 -4.93 -20.95
N LEU A 115 -16.89 -6.17 -21.09
CA LEU A 115 -15.99 -6.83 -20.14
C LEU A 115 -14.56 -6.83 -20.69
N LYS A 116 -13.60 -6.35 -19.89
CA LYS A 116 -12.17 -6.48 -20.17
C LYS A 116 -11.52 -7.33 -19.08
N VAL A 117 -10.89 -8.44 -19.46
CA VAL A 117 -10.20 -9.32 -18.52
C VAL A 117 -8.72 -9.36 -18.87
N HIS A 118 -7.88 -8.93 -17.92
CA HIS A 118 -6.44 -8.89 -18.05
C HIS A 118 -5.82 -9.96 -17.14
N GLY A 119 -5.22 -10.98 -17.74
CA GLY A 119 -4.72 -12.17 -17.06
C GLY A 119 -5.35 -13.45 -17.59
N GLY A 120 -4.81 -14.59 -17.19
CA GLY A 120 -5.32 -15.90 -17.54
C GLY A 120 -6.65 -16.20 -16.85
N CYS A 121 -7.48 -16.98 -17.54
CA CYS A 121 -8.82 -17.33 -17.10
C CYS A 121 -9.00 -18.83 -17.13
N LEU A 122 -9.52 -19.39 -16.05
CA LEU A 122 -9.94 -20.77 -15.95
C LEU A 122 -11.47 -20.80 -15.87
N LEU A 123 -12.10 -21.27 -16.95
CA LEU A 123 -13.55 -21.22 -17.15
C LEU A 123 -14.13 -22.64 -17.26
N PRO A 124 -15.40 -22.85 -16.89
CA PRO A 124 -16.08 -24.14 -17.03
C PRO A 124 -16.20 -24.58 -18.49
N PHE A 125 -16.30 -23.62 -19.41
CA PHE A 125 -16.41 -23.83 -20.85
C PHE A 125 -15.35 -23.01 -21.61
N PRO A 126 -14.95 -23.43 -22.82
CA PRO A 126 -13.95 -22.74 -23.64
C PRO A 126 -14.35 -21.31 -24.04
N GLN A 127 -15.67 -21.03 -24.05
CA GLN A 127 -16.24 -19.77 -24.49
C GLN A 127 -17.24 -19.25 -23.45
N ILE A 128 -17.29 -17.93 -23.32
CA ILE A 128 -18.31 -17.21 -22.54
C ILE A 128 -19.35 -16.71 -23.54
N PHE A 129 -20.62 -17.01 -23.27
CA PHE A 129 -21.70 -16.65 -24.17
C PHE A 129 -22.11 -15.17 -23.97
N PRO A 130 -22.33 -14.39 -25.03
CA PRO A 130 -22.88 -13.06 -24.87
C PRO A 130 -24.33 -13.14 -24.39
N ALA A 131 -24.67 -12.45 -23.31
CA ALA A 131 -26.05 -12.05 -23.09
C ALA A 131 -26.39 -10.92 -24.07
N TYR A 132 -27.64 -10.78 -24.46
CA TYR A 132 -28.10 -9.65 -25.28
C TYR A 132 -28.85 -8.68 -24.37
N ILE A 133 -28.35 -7.45 -24.26
CA ILE A 133 -29.10 -6.33 -23.67
C ILE A 133 -29.48 -5.39 -24.82
N ALA A 134 -30.76 -5.03 -24.90
CA ALA A 134 -31.29 -4.09 -25.89
C ALA A 134 -30.91 -4.43 -27.35
N ASN A 135 -30.88 -5.73 -27.71
CA ASN A 135 -30.52 -6.22 -29.05
C ASN A 135 -29.11 -5.84 -29.54
N GLN A 136 -28.22 -5.38 -28.67
CA GLN A 136 -26.83 -5.08 -29.02
C GLN A 136 -25.89 -6.20 -28.53
N PRO A 137 -24.89 -6.60 -29.33
CA PRO A 137 -23.91 -7.59 -28.92
C PRO A 137 -22.99 -7.00 -27.85
N ASN A 138 -22.94 -7.67 -26.70
CA ASN A 138 -22.00 -7.34 -25.64
C ASN A 138 -20.56 -7.65 -26.07
N LYS A 139 -19.60 -6.84 -25.65
CA LYS A 139 -18.18 -6.98 -26.05
C LYS A 139 -17.37 -7.58 -24.92
N ILE A 140 -16.59 -8.60 -25.23
CA ILE A 140 -15.59 -9.15 -24.32
C ILE A 140 -14.19 -9.02 -24.95
N ILE A 141 -13.25 -8.50 -24.19
CA ILE A 141 -11.84 -8.44 -24.55
C ILE A 141 -11.08 -9.24 -23.49
N MET A 142 -10.51 -10.38 -23.88
CA MET A 142 -9.71 -11.22 -23.01
C MET A 142 -8.24 -11.11 -23.42
N SER A 143 -7.38 -10.77 -22.47
CA SER A 143 -5.94 -10.63 -22.67
C SER A 143 -5.21 -11.55 -21.68
N GLY A 144 -4.93 -12.79 -22.09
CA GLY A 144 -4.27 -13.80 -21.27
C GLY A 144 -4.54 -15.23 -21.75
N THR A 145 -4.05 -16.23 -21.02
CA THR A 145 -4.26 -17.66 -21.34
C THR A 145 -5.63 -18.15 -20.85
N THR A 146 -6.42 -18.76 -21.71
CA THR A 146 -7.69 -19.40 -21.34
C THR A 146 -7.51 -20.91 -21.14
N GLY A 147 -8.11 -21.47 -20.09
CA GLY A 147 -8.09 -22.89 -19.80
C GLY A 147 -9.39 -23.36 -19.16
N ILE A 148 -9.54 -24.67 -19.04
CA ILE A 148 -10.73 -25.30 -18.43
C ILE A 148 -10.51 -25.38 -16.91
N SER A 149 -11.48 -24.94 -16.13
CA SER A 149 -11.44 -25.00 -14.67
C SER A 149 -11.80 -26.39 -14.14
N GLY A 150 -11.28 -26.70 -12.95
CA GLY A 150 -11.68 -27.87 -12.18
C GLY A 150 -13.03 -27.68 -11.50
N ARG A 151 -13.57 -28.77 -10.95
CA ARG A 151 -14.77 -28.71 -10.10
C ARG A 151 -14.47 -27.90 -8.85
N VAL A 152 -13.42 -28.22 -8.10
CA VAL A 152 -13.10 -27.54 -6.84
C VAL A 152 -12.49 -26.16 -7.10
N LEU A 153 -12.85 -25.17 -6.27
CA LEU A 153 -12.17 -23.87 -6.24
C LEU A 153 -10.71 -24.07 -5.81
N PRO A 154 -9.75 -23.31 -6.36
CA PRO A 154 -8.38 -23.35 -5.88
C PRO A 154 -8.38 -23.00 -4.40
N GLY A 155 -7.50 -23.67 -3.64
CA GLY A 155 -7.28 -23.31 -2.25
C GLY A 155 -6.94 -21.83 -2.14
N ILE A 156 -7.63 -21.12 -1.26
CA ILE A 156 -7.22 -19.76 -0.88
C ILE A 156 -5.81 -19.88 -0.29
N ASN A 157 -4.96 -18.87 -0.51
CA ASN A 157 -3.57 -18.83 -0.05
C ASN A 157 -3.42 -19.53 1.33
N PRO A 158 -2.50 -20.49 1.51
CA PRO A 158 -2.38 -21.25 2.77
C PRO A 158 -2.12 -20.35 4.00
N LEU A 159 -1.59 -19.13 3.81
CA LEU A 159 -1.48 -18.11 4.86
C LEU A 159 -2.84 -17.68 5.43
N PHE A 160 -3.91 -17.82 4.65
CA PHE A 160 -5.27 -17.54 5.06
C PHE A 160 -5.71 -18.50 6.16
N GLU A 161 -5.40 -19.79 6.05
CA GLU A 161 -5.72 -20.75 7.13
C GLU A 161 -5.02 -20.41 8.44
N LEU A 162 -3.79 -19.89 8.38
CA LEU A 162 -3.05 -19.45 9.57
C LEU A 162 -3.75 -18.26 10.26
N ALA A 163 -4.25 -17.29 9.49
CA ALA A 163 -4.96 -16.13 10.01
C ALA A 163 -6.30 -16.49 10.69
N PHE A 164 -6.97 -17.57 10.25
CA PHE A 164 -8.21 -18.04 10.88
C PHE A 164 -7.97 -18.97 12.09
N ARG A 165 -6.82 -19.65 12.15
CA ARG A 165 -6.44 -20.50 13.30
C ARG A 165 -5.85 -19.71 14.45
N ALA A 166 -5.10 -18.65 14.16
CA ALA A 166 -4.73 -17.67 15.16
C ALA A 166 -5.99 -16.88 15.53
N SER A 167 -6.57 -17.13 16.70
CA SER A 167 -7.62 -16.29 17.28
C SER A 167 -7.19 -14.82 17.19
N GLY A 168 -7.73 -14.10 16.21
CA GLY A 168 -7.25 -12.79 15.82
C GLY A 168 -7.23 -11.84 17.00
N GLN A 169 -6.04 -11.42 17.43
CA GLN A 169 -5.88 -10.12 18.04
C GLN A 169 -6.36 -9.11 16.99
N LYS A 170 -7.64 -8.73 17.09
CA LYS A 170 -8.21 -7.64 16.33
C LYS A 170 -7.64 -6.37 16.94
N THR A 171 -6.46 -5.95 16.48
CA THR A 171 -6.02 -4.58 16.63
C THR A 171 -7.04 -3.72 15.89
N LEU A 172 -7.77 -2.85 16.57
CA LEU A 172 -8.63 -1.89 15.87
C LEU A 172 -7.72 -0.84 15.22
N LEU A 173 -8.12 -0.29 14.07
CA LEU A 173 -7.42 0.87 13.47
C LEU A 173 -7.32 2.06 14.44
N GLN A 174 -8.22 2.12 15.44
CA GLN A 174 -8.20 3.11 16.52
C GLN A 174 -7.05 2.89 17.52
N ASP A 175 -6.60 1.63 17.69
CA ASP A 175 -5.49 1.25 18.57
C ASP A 175 -4.12 1.47 17.90
N ILE A 176 -4.10 1.55 16.56
CA ILE A 176 -2.97 2.04 15.78
C ILE A 176 -3.00 3.57 15.90
N GLY A 177 -2.48 4.08 17.02
CA GLY A 177 -2.51 5.50 17.32
C GLY A 177 -1.98 6.34 16.16
N LYS A 178 -2.86 7.11 15.52
CA LYS A 178 -2.46 8.29 14.78
C LYS A 178 -1.96 9.28 15.83
N TYR A 179 -0.64 9.32 16.01
CA TYR A 179 -0.06 10.45 16.69
C TYR A 179 -0.39 11.68 15.84
N LYS A 180 -0.92 12.71 16.50
CA LYS A 180 -1.60 13.85 15.87
C LYS A 180 -0.83 14.37 14.65
N ASP A 181 -1.29 14.03 13.46
CA ASP A 181 -1.06 14.87 12.29
C ASP A 181 -1.86 16.15 12.52
N SER A 182 -1.16 17.17 12.99
CA SER A 182 -1.58 18.56 13.09
C SER A 182 -0.26 19.31 12.94
N ILE A 183 0.05 20.01 11.85
CA ILE A 183 -0.73 20.68 10.79
C ILE A 183 0.06 20.55 9.48
#